data_AF-A0A7L2A770-F1
#
_entry.id   AF-A0A7L2A770-F1
#
_cell.length_a   1.000
_cell.length_b   1.000
_cell.length_c   1.000
_cell.angle_alpha   90.00
_cell.angle_beta   90.00
_cell.angle_gamma   90.00
#
_symmetry.space_group_name_H-M   'P 1'
#
loop_
_entity.id
_entity.type
_entity.pdbx_description
1 polymer ?
#
loop_
_entity_poly.entity_id
_entity_poly.type
_entity_poly.pdbx_seq_one_letter_code
_entity_poly.pdbx_strand_id
1 'polypeptide(L)'
;MSKSLGNVIDPRDVIRGASLQRRQFPQGIPECGADALRLALSTHNAHGPEIRLGVASVLTQRRFCNKVWNGVGFVLRALQGERGPPKPPEEVSPLSPLDLWLLSRLSVAVAESCRRLESLQFQGAAQAVQSFWLHNFCDIYLVSGGL
;
A
#
# COMPACT_ATOMS: atom_id res chain seq x y z
N MET A 1 30.43 -16.51 -13.28
CA MET A 1 30.14 -15.97 -14.63
C MET A 1 30.86 -16.83 -15.65
N SER A 2 30.15 -17.37 -16.65
CA SER A 2 30.72 -18.21 -17.69
C SER A 2 30.51 -17.56 -19.06
N LYS A 3 31.60 -17.37 -19.82
CA LYS A 3 31.52 -16.87 -21.20
C LYS A 3 30.70 -17.80 -22.11
N SER A 4 30.68 -19.10 -21.82
CA SER A 4 29.91 -20.09 -22.61
C SER A 4 28.40 -20.05 -22.33
N LEU A 5 27.96 -19.48 -21.20
CA LEU A 5 26.54 -19.37 -20.82
C LEU A 5 25.95 -18.00 -21.17
N GLY A 6 26.73 -17.09 -21.78
CA GLY A 6 26.28 -15.74 -22.15
C GLY A 6 25.95 -14.82 -20.97
N ASN A 7 26.32 -15.18 -19.74
CA ASN A 7 25.99 -14.42 -18.52
C ASN A 7 27.15 -13.53 -18.04
N VAL A 8 27.98 -13.04 -18.97
CA VAL A 8 29.06 -12.10 -18.69
C VAL A 8 28.56 -10.69 -18.96
N ILE A 9 28.60 -9.85 -17.93
CA ILE A 9 28.30 -8.42 -18.07
C ILE A 9 29.54 -7.73 -18.64
N ASP A 10 29.41 -7.01 -19.76
CA ASP A 10 30.50 -6.22 -20.33
C ASP A 10 30.90 -5.10 -19.34
N PRO A 11 32.18 -4.95 -18.99
CA PRO A 11 32.66 -3.84 -18.17
C PRO A 11 32.20 -2.45 -18.64
N ARG A 12 32.03 -2.25 -19.96
CA ARG A 12 31.50 -1.00 -20.53
C ARG A 12 30.06 -0.75 -20.14
N ASP A 13 29.24 -1.80 -20.06
CA ASP A 13 27.85 -1.69 -19.61
C ASP A 13 27.77 -1.36 -18.13
N VAL A 14 28.71 -1.87 -17.32
CA VAL A 14 28.83 -1.47 -15.91
C VAL A 14 29.17 0.02 -15.78
N ILE A 15 30.15 0.51 -16.53
CA ILE A 15 30.53 1.93 -16.53
C ILE A 15 29.38 2.81 -17.01
N ARG A 16 28.72 2.41 -18.11
CA ARG A 16 27.56 3.11 -18.66
C ARG A 16 26.41 3.11 -17.66
N GLY A 17 26.09 1.97 -17.04
CA GLY A 17 25.06 1.83 -16.00
C GLY A 17 25.32 2.75 -14.81
N ALA A 18 26.54 2.78 -14.28
CA ALA A 18 26.93 3.67 -13.19
C ALA A 18 26.77 5.15 -13.58
N SER A 19 27.13 5.52 -14.82
CA SER A 19 26.95 6.89 -15.32
C SER A 19 25.48 7.29 -15.45
N LEU A 20 24.62 6.36 -15.90
CA LEU A 20 23.17 6.56 -16.01
C LEU A 20 22.51 6.67 -14.64
N GLN A 21 22.90 5.82 -13.69
CA GLN A 21 22.39 5.86 -12.32
C GLN A 21 22.72 7.21 -11.67
N ARG A 22 23.95 7.72 -11.82
CA ARG A 22 24.33 9.06 -11.32
C ARG A 22 23.56 10.19 -11.99
N ARG A 23 23.23 10.06 -13.28
CA ARG A 23 22.43 11.05 -14.01
C ARG A 23 20.95 11.01 -13.59
N GLN A 24 20.37 9.83 -13.41
CA GLN A 24 18.97 9.66 -13.01
C GLN A 24 18.75 9.96 -11.51
N PHE A 25 19.74 9.66 -10.68
CA PHE A 25 19.68 9.82 -9.23
C PHE A 25 20.92 10.61 -8.75
N PRO A 26 21.02 11.91 -9.06
CA PRO A 26 22.18 12.73 -8.70
C PRO A 26 22.38 12.85 -7.18
N GLN A 27 21.31 12.70 -6.41
CA GLN A 27 21.32 12.69 -4.94
C GLN A 27 21.23 11.27 -4.34
N GLY A 28 21.38 10.23 -5.16
CA GLY A 28 21.16 8.83 -4.76
C GLY A 28 19.69 8.41 -4.80
N ILE A 29 19.46 7.12 -4.59
CA ILE A 29 18.10 6.55 -4.50
C ILE A 29 17.63 6.73 -3.06
N PRO A 30 16.49 7.40 -2.82
CA PRO A 30 15.98 7.60 -1.48
C PRO A 30 15.57 6.27 -0.84
N GLU A 31 15.71 6.16 0.48
CA GLU A 31 15.14 5.05 1.21
C GLU A 31 13.63 5.02 1.04
N CYS A 32 13.08 3.89 0.61
CA CYS A 32 11.66 3.78 0.31
C CYS A 32 10.88 2.91 1.31
N GLY A 33 11.56 1.99 2.01
CA GLY A 33 10.95 1.02 2.92
C GLY A 33 10.46 -0.25 2.21
N ALA A 34 10.52 -1.39 2.89
CA ALA A 34 10.18 -2.69 2.32
C ALA A 34 8.69 -2.82 1.95
N ASP A 35 7.80 -2.31 2.79
CA ASP A 35 6.35 -2.39 2.53
C ASP A 35 5.92 -1.50 1.37
N ALA A 36 6.54 -0.33 1.22
CA ALA A 36 6.32 0.52 0.06
C ALA A 36 6.72 -0.18 -1.23
N LEU A 37 7.84 -0.91 -1.24
CA LEU A 37 8.28 -1.71 -2.39
C LEU A 37 7.30 -2.85 -2.68
N ARG A 38 6.87 -3.59 -1.67
CA ARG A 38 5.88 -4.67 -1.82
C ARG A 38 4.57 -4.15 -2.41
N LEU A 39 4.03 -3.07 -1.84
CA LEU A 39 2.83 -2.43 -2.37
C LEU A 39 3.02 -1.90 -3.78
N ALA A 40 4.20 -1.37 -4.12
CA ALA A 40 4.45 -0.85 -5.46
C ALA A 40 4.47 -1.96 -6.51
N LEU A 41 4.99 -3.14 -6.15
CA LEU A 41 4.92 -4.33 -6.98
C LEU A 41 3.49 -4.86 -7.08
N SER A 42 2.77 -4.97 -5.96
CA SER A 42 1.39 -5.47 -5.94
C SER A 42 0.40 -4.57 -6.67
N THR A 43 0.64 -3.26 -6.70
CA THR A 43 -0.19 -2.27 -7.44
C THR A 43 0.21 -2.12 -8.90
N HIS A 44 1.28 -2.78 -9.33
CA HIS A 44 1.70 -2.72 -10.72
C HIS A 44 0.82 -3.63 -11.58
N ASN A 45 0.43 -3.11 -12.75
CA ASN A 45 -0.33 -3.91 -13.70
C ASN A 45 0.60 -4.80 -14.52
N ALA A 46 0.71 -6.07 -14.15
CA ALA A 46 1.48 -7.05 -14.90
C ALA A 46 0.67 -7.53 -16.13
N HIS A 47 0.47 -6.66 -17.11
CA HIS A 47 -0.08 -7.05 -18.43
C HIS A 47 1.01 -7.53 -19.41
N GLY A 48 2.25 -7.71 -18.95
CA GLY A 48 3.36 -8.17 -19.79
C GLY A 48 4.49 -8.82 -18.98
N PRO A 49 5.51 -9.36 -19.67
CA PRO A 49 6.64 -10.05 -19.04
C PRO A 49 7.59 -9.11 -18.27
N GLU A 50 7.48 -7.80 -18.50
CA GLU A 50 8.34 -6.79 -17.88
C GLU A 50 7.57 -5.92 -16.89
N ILE A 51 8.13 -5.73 -15.70
CA ILE A 51 7.63 -4.80 -14.69
C ILE A 51 8.45 -3.52 -14.78
N ARG A 52 7.82 -2.42 -15.18
CA ARG A 52 8.46 -1.09 -15.19
C ARG A 52 8.28 -0.41 -13.84
N LEU A 53 9.10 -0.81 -12.87
CA LEU A 53 9.06 -0.22 -11.54
C LEU A 53 9.91 1.05 -11.46
N GLY A 54 9.27 2.20 -11.31
CA GLY A 54 9.95 3.47 -11.01
C GLY A 54 10.06 3.72 -9.50
N VAL A 55 11.16 4.34 -9.06
CA VAL A 55 11.33 4.79 -7.66
C VAL A 55 10.19 5.71 -7.23
N ALA A 56 9.67 6.55 -8.14
CA ALA A 56 8.51 7.40 -7.89
C ALA A 56 7.26 6.62 -7.48
N SER A 57 7.02 5.44 -8.08
CA SER A 57 5.90 4.56 -7.71
C SER A 57 6.07 4.03 -6.28
N VAL A 58 7.30 3.65 -5.90
CA VAL A 58 7.60 3.21 -4.55
C VAL A 58 7.40 4.36 -3.54
N LEU A 59 7.83 5.58 -3.87
CA LEU A 59 7.62 6.74 -3.01
C LEU A 59 6.12 7.08 -2.83
N THR A 60 5.29 6.85 -3.85
CA THR A 60 3.83 6.97 -3.71
C THR A 60 3.29 5.97 -2.71
N GLN A 61 3.73 4.72 -2.75
CA GLN A 61 3.31 3.71 -1.79
C GLN A 61 3.86 3.99 -0.37
N ARG A 62 5.05 4.59 -0.25
CA ARG A 62 5.56 5.07 1.04
C ARG A 62 4.65 6.13 1.66
N ARG A 63 4.13 7.07 0.86
CA ARG A 63 3.14 8.06 1.32
C ARG A 63 1.86 7.38 1.81
N PHE A 64 1.40 6.33 1.13
CA PHE A 64 0.27 5.53 1.59
C PHE A 64 0.57 4.84 2.93
N CYS A 65 1.72 4.18 3.09
CA CYS A 65 2.12 3.58 4.38
C CYS A 65 2.13 4.63 5.51
N ASN A 66 2.66 5.83 5.25
CA ASN A 66 2.63 6.93 6.21
C ASN A 66 1.18 7.36 6.55
N LYS A 67 0.28 7.37 5.57
CA LYS A 67 -1.15 7.66 5.80
C LYS A 67 -1.80 6.60 6.69
N VAL A 68 -1.45 5.32 6.50
CA VAL A 68 -1.90 4.22 7.37
C VAL A 68 -1.40 4.43 8.80
N TRP A 69 -0.10 4.68 8.97
CA TRP A 69 0.52 4.97 10.27
C TRP A 69 -0.17 6.13 11.00
N ASN A 70 -0.40 7.24 10.29
CA ASN A 70 -1.06 8.42 10.86
C ASN A 70 -2.51 8.15 11.25
N GLY A 71 -3.25 7.41 10.42
CA GLY A 71 -4.64 7.03 10.70
C GLY A 71 -4.75 6.13 11.93
N VAL A 72 -3.93 5.08 12.01
CA VAL A 72 -3.88 4.19 13.19
C VAL A 72 -3.50 4.98 14.45
N GLY A 73 -2.47 5.83 14.37
CA GLY A 73 -2.06 6.66 15.51
C GLY A 73 -3.16 7.63 15.97
N PHE A 74 -3.98 8.14 15.07
CA PHE A 74 -5.13 8.98 15.40
C PHE A 74 -6.20 8.19 16.16
N VAL A 75 -6.62 7.03 15.63
CA VAL A 75 -7.60 6.15 16.29
C VAL A 75 -7.12 5.72 17.67
N LEU A 76 -5.87 5.24 17.78
CA LEU A 76 -5.32 4.80 19.06
C LEU A 76 -5.31 5.92 20.10
N ARG A 77 -5.03 7.17 19.71
CA ARG A 77 -5.10 8.32 20.63
C ARG A 77 -6.52 8.64 21.07
N ALA A 78 -7.52 8.52 20.18
CA ALA A 78 -8.91 8.73 20.56
C ALA A 78 -9.41 7.66 21.54
N LEU A 79 -8.98 6.42 21.36
CA LEU A 79 -9.34 5.30 22.22
C LEU A 79 -8.61 5.29 23.58
N GLN A 80 -7.58 6.11 23.80
CA GLN A 80 -6.85 6.15 25.09
C GLN A 80 -7.72 6.51 26.30
N GLY A 81 -8.90 7.10 26.09
CA GLY A 81 -9.90 7.34 27.14
C GLY A 81 -10.69 6.11 27.57
N GLU A 82 -10.76 5.08 26.71
CA GLU A 82 -11.49 3.84 26.96
C GLU A 82 -10.57 2.83 27.65
N ARG A 83 -10.58 2.83 28.98
CA ARG A 83 -9.81 1.88 29.79
C ARG A 83 -10.56 0.56 29.89
N GLY A 84 -10.33 -0.35 28.95
CA GLY A 84 -10.82 -1.73 29.00
C GLY A 84 -10.31 -2.55 27.81
N PRO A 85 -10.30 -3.89 27.90
CA PRO A 85 -10.13 -4.72 26.72
C PRO A 85 -11.22 -4.38 25.69
N PRO A 86 -10.93 -4.47 24.38
CA PRO A 86 -11.94 -4.25 23.36
C PRO A 86 -13.12 -5.20 23.61
N LYS A 87 -14.33 -4.63 23.65
CA LYS A 87 -15.55 -5.42 23.82
C LYS A 87 -15.67 -6.43 22.67
N PRO A 88 -16.17 -7.64 22.93
CA PRO A 88 -16.40 -8.60 21.86
C PRO A 88 -17.37 -8.01 20.83
N PRO A 89 -17.22 -8.33 19.52
CA PRO A 89 -18.06 -7.77 18.46
C PRO A 89 -19.56 -7.93 18.70
N GLU A 90 -19.95 -8.99 19.40
CA GLU A 90 -21.33 -9.31 19.81
C GLU A 90 -21.93 -8.27 20.78
N GLU A 91 -21.07 -7.59 21.55
CA GLU A 91 -21.44 -6.52 22.49
C GLU A 91 -21.29 -5.12 21.87
N VAL A 92 -20.77 -5.03 20.65
CA VAL A 92 -20.57 -3.79 19.90
C VAL A 92 -21.64 -3.67 18.83
N SER A 93 -22.79 -3.11 19.19
CA SER A 93 -23.76 -2.69 18.18
C SER A 93 -23.22 -1.44 17.49
N PRO A 94 -23.25 -1.34 16.14
CA PRO A 94 -22.98 -0.08 15.46
C PRO A 94 -23.93 0.99 16.02
N LEU A 95 -23.37 2.00 16.66
CA LEU A 95 -24.16 2.98 17.43
C LEU A 95 -24.74 4.06 16.52
N SER A 96 -24.10 4.33 15.37
CA SER A 96 -24.51 5.38 14.44
C SER A 96 -24.75 4.88 13.01
N PRO A 97 -25.60 5.58 12.23
CA PRO A 97 -25.73 5.35 10.78
C PRO A 97 -24.40 5.45 10.03
N LEU A 98 -23.45 6.26 10.54
CA LEU A 98 -22.13 6.42 9.95
C LEU A 98 -21.26 5.16 10.15
N ASP A 99 -21.36 4.50 11.31
CA ASP A 99 -20.66 3.23 11.57
C ASP A 99 -21.20 2.11 10.68
N LEU A 100 -22.54 2.02 10.56
CA LEU A 100 -23.19 1.08 9.66
C LEU A 100 -22.77 1.30 8.20
N TRP A 101 -22.70 2.56 7.78
CA TRP A 101 -22.22 2.92 6.45
C TRP A 101 -20.77 2.49 6.25
N LEU A 102 -19.87 2.76 7.21
CA LEU A 102 -18.46 2.35 7.10
C LEU A 102 -18.33 0.83 7.01
N LEU A 103 -19.04 0.08 7.86
CA LEU A 103 -19.03 -1.38 7.85
C LEU A 103 -19.54 -1.95 6.52
N SER A 104 -20.57 -1.33 5.93
CA SER A 104 -21.03 -1.67 4.58
C SER A 104 -19.93 -1.46 3.54
N ARG A 105 -19.24 -0.31 3.57
CA ARG A 105 -18.10 -0.02 2.67
C ARG A 105 -16.95 -0.99 2.87
N LEU A 106 -16.64 -1.36 4.12
CA LEU A 106 -15.61 -2.33 4.47
C LEU A 106 -15.95 -3.71 3.91
N SER A 107 -17.18 -4.17 4.09
CA SER A 107 -17.64 -5.46 3.55
C SER A 107 -17.47 -5.55 2.04
N VAL A 108 -17.86 -4.49 1.31
CA VAL A 108 -17.66 -4.39 -0.15
C VAL A 108 -16.17 -4.47 -0.51
N ALA A 109 -15.30 -3.75 0.20
CA ALA A 109 -13.87 -3.74 -0.07
C ALA A 109 -13.21 -5.10 0.22
N VAL A 110 -13.62 -5.78 1.29
CA VAL A 110 -13.16 -7.13 1.65
C VAL A 110 -13.57 -8.13 0.57
N ALA A 111 -14.85 -8.16 0.20
CA ALA A 111 -15.36 -9.06 -0.84
C ALA A 111 -14.64 -8.85 -2.17
N GLU A 112 -14.40 -7.58 -2.57
CA GLU A 112 -13.64 -7.25 -3.76
C GLU A 112 -12.20 -7.73 -3.68
N SER A 113 -11.52 -7.45 -2.57
CA SER A 113 -10.12 -7.83 -2.36
C SER A 113 -9.95 -9.35 -2.41
N CYS A 114 -10.80 -10.10 -1.71
CA CYS A 114 -10.78 -11.56 -1.72
C CYS A 114 -10.96 -12.13 -3.13
N ARG A 115 -12.01 -11.69 -3.85
CA ARG A 115 -12.29 -12.13 -5.21
C ARG A 115 -11.11 -11.87 -6.17
N ARG A 116 -10.45 -10.71 -6.03
CA ARG A 116 -9.29 -10.34 -6.84
C ARG A 116 -8.06 -11.19 -6.49
N LEU A 117 -7.82 -11.45 -5.21
CA LEU A 117 -6.72 -12.32 -4.76
C LEU A 117 -6.89 -13.75 -5.24
N GLU A 118 -8.10 -14.31 -5.18
CA GLU A 118 -8.42 -15.64 -5.72
C GLU A 118 -8.13 -15.75 -7.22
N SER A 119 -8.32 -14.65 -7.95
CA SER A 119 -8.02 -14.55 -9.38
C SER A 119 -6.56 -14.13 -9.68
N LEU A 120 -5.68 -14.07 -8.66
CA LEU A 120 -4.30 -13.59 -8.74
C LEU A 120 -4.16 -12.15 -9.29
N GLN A 121 -5.22 -11.34 -9.16
CA GLN A 121 -5.27 -9.95 -9.59
C GLN A 121 -4.82 -9.01 -8.44
N PHE A 122 -3.54 -9.08 -8.07
CA PHE A 122 -2.98 -8.33 -6.94
C PHE A 122 -3.21 -6.81 -7.03
N GLN A 123 -3.15 -6.23 -8.22
CA GLN A 123 -3.40 -4.81 -8.41
C GLN A 123 -4.83 -4.44 -8.01
N GLY A 124 -5.82 -5.22 -8.45
CA GLY A 124 -7.22 -4.97 -8.12
C GLY A 124 -7.48 -5.11 -6.62
N ALA A 125 -6.87 -6.11 -5.98
CA ALA A 125 -6.96 -6.30 -4.54
C ALA A 125 -6.34 -5.11 -3.77
N ALA A 126 -5.14 -4.69 -4.14
CA ALA A 126 -4.47 -3.55 -3.52
C ALA A 126 -5.27 -2.25 -3.72
N GLN A 127 -5.83 -2.03 -4.92
CA GLN A 127 -6.68 -0.87 -5.20
C GLN A 127 -7.95 -0.85 -4.33
N ALA A 128 -8.60 -2.00 -4.12
CA ALA A 128 -9.79 -2.09 -3.27
C ALA A 128 -9.49 -1.66 -1.82
N VAL A 129 -8.40 -2.19 -1.25
CA VAL A 129 -7.95 -1.86 0.12
C VAL A 129 -7.55 -0.39 0.24
N GLN A 130 -6.74 0.11 -0.70
CA GLN A 130 -6.29 1.50 -0.69
C GLN A 130 -7.44 2.49 -0.85
N SER A 131 -8.39 2.19 -1.74
CA SER A 131 -9.58 3.00 -1.98
C SER A 131 -10.46 3.09 -0.73
N PHE A 132 -10.71 1.97 -0.05
CA PHE A 132 -11.44 1.96 1.22
C PHE A 132 -10.72 2.81 2.28
N TRP A 133 -9.42 2.56 2.49
CA TRP A 133 -8.65 3.25 3.53
C TRP A 133 -8.63 4.77 3.33
N LEU A 134 -8.39 5.22 2.10
CA LEU A 134 -8.32 6.64 1.79
C LEU A 134 -9.71 7.28 1.77
N HIS A 135 -10.59 6.80 0.90
CA HIS A 135 -11.80 7.53 0.55
C HIS A 135 -13.01 7.24 1.43
N ASN A 136 -13.04 6.08 2.11
CA ASN A 136 -14.14 5.76 3.01
C ASN A 136 -13.75 5.98 4.46
N PHE A 137 -12.59 5.48 4.88
CA PHE A 137 -12.14 5.61 6.25
C PHE A 137 -11.55 7.00 6.54
N CYS A 138 -10.49 7.40 5.83
CA CYS A 138 -9.80 8.65 6.14
C CYS A 138 -10.59 9.91 5.73
N ASP A 139 -11.10 9.96 4.50
CA ASP A 139 -11.70 11.19 3.94
C ASP A 139 -13.11 11.46 4.48
N ILE A 140 -13.86 10.41 4.84
CA ILE A 140 -15.25 10.53 5.29
C ILE A 140 -15.35 10.19 6.77
N TYR A 141 -15.08 8.95 7.17
CA TYR A 141 -15.37 8.49 8.53
C TYR A 141 -14.62 9.27 9.62
N LEU A 142 -13.29 9.41 9.48
CA LEU A 142 -12.50 10.14 10.47
C LEU A 142 -12.83 11.65 10.50
N VAL A 143 -13.18 12.24 9.35
CA VAL A 143 -13.51 13.68 9.26
C VAL A 143 -14.90 13.97 9.83
N SER A 144 -15.85 13.05 9.63
CA SER A 144 -17.21 13.16 10.16
C SER A 144 -17.32 12.85 11.67
N GLY A 145 -16.20 12.56 12.34
CA GLY A 145 -16.18 12.27 13.78
C GLY A 145 -16.67 10.87 14.11
N GLY A 146 -16.52 9.90 13.21
CA GLY A 146 -16.72 8.49 13.53
C GLY A 146 -15.57 7.99 14.40
N LEU A 147 -15.66 8.20 15.72
CA LEU A 147 -14.78 7.66 16.77
C LEU A 147 -15.49 7.74 18.11
#